data_AF-A0A7D3XEX1-F1
#
_entry.id   AF-A0A7D3XEX1-F1
#
_cell.length_a   1.000
_cell.length_b   1.000
_cell.length_c   1.000
_cell.angle_alpha   90.00
_cell.angle_beta   90.00
_cell.angle_gamma   90.00
#
_symmetry.space_group_name_H-M   'P 1'
#
loop_
_entity.id
_entity.type
_entity.pdbx_description
1 polymer ?
#
loop_
_entity_poly.entity_id
_entity_poly.type
_entity_poly.pdbx_seq_one_letter_code
_entity_poly.pdbx_strand_id
1 'polypeptide(L)'
;MVRKFNILFFTALLIFWGCHNTNESHEHSHNEHSHEHAETADHDHDEELTHFTVYTNNLEIYIVGKPLIMGEESELLAHLTNLNTFKPAEIDSIGFEVKFDNKEYHFHGHATNTKGIYHIHANFDFNGEAQGKLIVYNNNGETNDIDLGKFEVYHCEHDFEDAHEHHEIPNSIHFSKEQAWSVDFATTAVNPMPMGMVIRTSGRVMPAQSDERVITAGASGVVNFLESNVYEGLMLKKANPILRITSSGTTDDNFLVRYTEAKNRFEIAKAQYERQKALAVEKIVSEAELQNSLKEYEVAKAAYQTIVKGNSLQGQLISSPFDGEVTSIFVSNGEYVSAGQPLIKLARLSTQKIQCYVQPKYIKELGNINDANIRIAGSSKTLNLHKIGGRIVSVGRTITSANHLIPVTLEIPYTENVPNGEIAEVYLLCKPAKNLLTVPKTALLEAQGNYFVMVQHSPETFVKREVKLGISDGVRVEVLSGLKPGERVVTRGAIYVKMAQSSGALDAHSGHIH
;
A
#
# COMPACT_ATOMS: atom_id res chain seq x y z
N MET A 1 13.87 50.99 30.70
CA MET A 1 14.72 50.55 29.56
C MET A 1 13.79 50.37 28.37
N VAL A 2 13.54 51.38 27.51
CA VAL A 2 14.40 51.91 26.41
C VAL A 2 14.71 50.77 25.42
N ARG A 3 14.34 50.75 24.13
CA ARG A 3 13.88 51.77 23.16
C ARG A 3 13.28 51.09 21.91
N LYS A 4 12.34 51.77 21.24
CA LYS A 4 12.01 51.63 19.81
C LYS A 4 13.19 52.08 18.93
N PHE A 5 13.32 51.60 17.69
CA PHE A 5 13.86 52.39 16.56
C PHE A 5 13.40 51.81 15.19
N ASN A 6 12.80 52.68 14.36
CA ASN A 6 12.64 52.57 12.90
C ASN A 6 13.96 52.99 12.21
N ILE A 7 14.15 52.72 10.91
CA ILE A 7 14.59 53.69 9.85
C ILE A 7 15.01 53.02 8.51
N LEU A 8 14.42 53.58 7.43
CA LEU A 8 14.88 53.89 6.03
C LEU A 8 15.67 52.88 5.17
N PHE A 9 15.27 52.59 3.90
CA PHE A 9 15.30 53.36 2.61
C PHE A 9 16.62 53.16 1.84
N PHE A 10 16.58 52.72 0.57
CA PHE A 10 17.35 53.32 -0.55
C PHE A 10 16.98 52.70 -1.91
N THR A 11 16.36 53.53 -2.75
CA THR A 11 16.29 53.43 -4.22
C THR A 11 17.54 54.04 -4.83
N ALA A 12 18.10 53.46 -5.91
CA ALA A 12 19.06 54.16 -6.76
C ALA A 12 18.91 53.73 -8.23
N LEU A 13 18.45 54.69 -9.04
CA LEU A 13 18.47 54.77 -10.49
C LEU A 13 19.76 55.49 -10.88
N LEU A 14 20.51 55.04 -11.90
CA LEU A 14 21.61 55.82 -12.48
C LEU A 14 21.75 55.53 -13.99
N ILE A 15 21.52 56.58 -14.77
CA ILE A 15 21.82 56.74 -16.19
C ILE A 15 23.21 57.37 -16.28
N PHE A 16 24.05 56.95 -17.24
CA PHE A 16 25.11 57.79 -17.79
C PHE A 16 25.31 57.53 -19.29
N TRP A 17 25.62 58.62 -19.99
CA TRP A 17 25.68 58.80 -21.44
C TRP A 17 27.10 59.25 -21.85
N GLY A 18 27.50 58.96 -23.10
CA GLY A 18 28.57 59.62 -23.87
C GLY A 18 29.89 58.84 -24.03
N CYS A 19 30.69 58.95 -25.11
CA CYS A 19 30.57 59.58 -26.45
C CYS A 19 31.81 59.19 -27.31
N HIS A 20 31.64 58.99 -28.64
CA HIS A 20 32.58 59.21 -29.80
C HIS A 20 33.92 58.41 -29.89
N ASN A 21 34.50 58.01 -31.06
CA ASN A 21 34.47 58.57 -32.43
C ASN A 21 35.02 57.60 -33.54
N THR A 22 34.55 57.81 -34.80
CA THR A 22 35.18 57.67 -36.16
C THR A 22 35.89 56.38 -36.63
N ASN A 23 35.52 55.80 -37.80
CA ASN A 23 35.94 56.25 -39.15
C ASN A 23 35.29 55.46 -40.32
N GLU A 24 35.13 56.16 -41.45
CA GLU A 24 34.80 55.79 -42.85
C GLU A 24 35.62 54.58 -43.41
N SER A 25 35.35 53.91 -44.53
CA SER A 25 34.40 53.92 -45.67
C SER A 25 34.75 52.68 -46.51
N HIS A 26 33.80 52.03 -47.19
CA HIS A 26 34.04 51.45 -48.53
C HIS A 26 32.71 51.14 -49.23
N GLU A 27 32.43 51.90 -50.29
CA GLU A 27 31.48 51.57 -51.34
C GLU A 27 32.00 50.39 -52.16
N HIS A 28 31.13 49.44 -52.51
CA HIS A 28 31.20 48.77 -53.81
C HIS A 28 29.81 48.41 -54.33
N SER A 29 29.70 48.54 -55.64
CA SER A 29 28.53 48.64 -56.50
C SER A 29 27.67 47.39 -56.56
N HIS A 30 26.36 47.62 -56.59
CA HIS A 30 25.37 46.68 -57.13
C HIS A 30 25.67 46.34 -58.58
N ASN A 31 25.73 45.06 -58.90
CA ASN A 31 25.36 44.57 -60.22
C ASN A 31 24.42 43.37 -60.03
N GLU A 32 23.26 43.48 -60.67
CA GLU A 32 22.19 42.50 -60.70
C GLU A 32 22.67 41.20 -61.34
N HIS A 33 22.38 40.07 -60.71
CA HIS A 33 21.96 38.86 -61.42
C HIS A 33 21.02 38.06 -60.52
N SER A 34 19.75 38.09 -60.91
CA SER A 34 18.65 37.29 -60.41
C SER A 34 18.89 35.81 -60.68
N HIS A 35 18.96 35.02 -59.62
CA HIS A 35 18.50 33.64 -59.62
C HIS A 35 17.66 33.44 -58.37
N GLU A 36 16.33 33.50 -58.55
CA GLU A 36 15.36 32.92 -57.63
C GLU A 36 15.67 31.42 -57.52
N HIS A 37 16.29 31.03 -56.42
CA HIS A 37 16.06 29.72 -55.86
C HIS A 37 14.89 29.88 -54.91
N ALA A 38 13.71 29.46 -55.36
CA ALA A 38 12.62 29.14 -54.47
C ALA A 38 13.12 28.02 -53.56
N GLU A 39 13.51 28.37 -52.33
CA GLU A 39 13.55 27.42 -51.23
C GLU A 39 12.10 26.99 -51.02
N THR A 40 11.76 25.81 -51.54
CA THR A 40 10.61 25.05 -51.08
C THR A 40 10.81 24.84 -49.59
N ALA A 41 10.01 25.55 -48.79
CA ALA A 41 9.81 25.19 -47.41
C ALA A 41 9.28 23.75 -47.41
N ASP A 42 10.13 22.80 -47.02
CA ASP A 42 9.67 21.48 -46.58
C ASP A 42 8.75 21.76 -45.38
N HIS A 43 7.45 21.73 -45.64
CA HIS A 43 6.49 21.47 -44.61
C HIS A 43 6.74 20.02 -44.19
N ASP A 44 7.29 19.81 -42.99
CA ASP A 44 7.23 18.51 -42.31
C ASP A 44 5.73 18.17 -42.19
N HIS A 45 5.21 17.43 -43.16
CA HIS A 45 3.91 16.79 -43.04
C HIS A 45 4.13 15.63 -42.07
N ASP A 46 3.72 15.79 -40.82
CA ASP A 46 3.46 14.62 -39.96
C ASP A 46 2.45 13.74 -40.74
N GLU A 47 2.91 12.63 -41.31
CA GLU A 47 2.08 11.71 -42.11
C GLU A 47 0.84 11.33 -41.27
N GLU A 48 -0.34 11.73 -41.74
CA GLU A 48 -1.57 11.42 -41.03
C GLU A 48 -1.88 9.93 -41.14
N LEU A 49 -2.06 9.29 -39.99
CA LEU A 49 -2.26 7.85 -39.89
C LEU A 49 -3.72 7.51 -39.66
N THR A 50 -4.19 6.47 -40.33
CA THR A 50 -5.45 5.83 -39.98
C THR A 50 -5.26 5.08 -38.67
N HIS A 51 -6.16 5.27 -37.71
CA HIS A 51 -6.13 4.53 -36.46
C HIS A 51 -7.50 4.02 -35.97
N PHE A 52 -7.52 2.79 -35.47
CA PHE A 52 -8.70 2.15 -34.87
C PHE A 52 -8.38 1.75 -33.43
N THR A 53 -9.27 2.05 -32.50
CA THR A 53 -9.12 1.65 -31.09
C THR A 53 -10.37 0.99 -30.58
N VAL A 54 -10.24 -0.25 -30.11
CA VAL A 54 -11.32 -1.01 -29.49
C VAL A 54 -10.88 -1.58 -28.15
N TYR A 55 -11.74 -1.47 -27.15
CA TYR A 55 -11.55 -2.05 -25.83
C TYR A 55 -12.57 -3.16 -25.60
N THR A 56 -12.09 -4.36 -25.30
CA THR A 56 -12.91 -5.45 -24.76
C THR A 56 -12.73 -5.52 -23.24
N ASN A 57 -13.28 -6.56 -22.59
CA ASN A 57 -13.11 -6.77 -21.15
C ASN A 57 -11.65 -7.03 -20.75
N ASN A 58 -10.83 -7.57 -21.65
CA ASN A 58 -9.47 -8.04 -21.34
C ASN A 58 -8.41 -7.62 -22.38
N LEU A 59 -8.81 -7.02 -23.50
CA LEU A 59 -7.92 -6.66 -24.60
C LEU A 59 -8.16 -5.21 -25.03
N GLU A 60 -7.07 -4.49 -25.27
CA GLU A 60 -7.04 -3.26 -26.04
C GLU A 60 -6.45 -3.58 -27.41
N ILE A 61 -7.18 -3.24 -28.46
CA ILE A 61 -6.76 -3.34 -29.85
C ILE A 61 -6.55 -1.93 -30.34
N TYR A 62 -5.33 -1.66 -30.79
CA TYR A 62 -4.96 -0.41 -31.41
C TYR A 62 -4.32 -0.70 -32.76
N ILE A 63 -5.03 -0.42 -33.83
CA ILE A 63 -4.52 -0.57 -35.20
C ILE A 63 -4.14 0.81 -35.69
N VAL A 64 -2.94 0.96 -36.23
CA VAL A 64 -2.43 2.23 -36.77
C VAL A 64 -1.66 1.95 -38.05
N GLY A 65 -1.77 2.82 -39.05
CA GLY A 65 -0.99 2.69 -40.27
C GLY A 65 -1.35 3.74 -41.31
N LYS A 66 -0.86 3.54 -42.53
CA LYS A 66 -1.08 4.48 -43.63
C LYS A 66 -2.58 4.63 -43.96
N PRO A 67 -2.98 5.78 -44.54
CA PRO A 67 -4.32 5.97 -45.09
C PRO A 67 -4.79 4.78 -45.94
N LEU A 68 -6.07 4.44 -45.83
CA LEU A 68 -6.69 3.38 -46.63
C LEU A 68 -7.12 3.96 -47.98
N ILE A 69 -6.29 3.79 -49.01
CA ILE A 69 -6.51 4.36 -50.35
C ILE A 69 -6.92 3.27 -51.35
N MET A 70 -7.94 3.56 -52.16
CA MET A 70 -8.43 2.67 -53.20
C MET A 70 -7.33 2.33 -54.22
N GLY A 71 -7.06 1.04 -54.41
CA GLY A 71 -6.09 0.51 -55.36
C GLY A 71 -4.64 0.51 -54.86
N GLU A 72 -4.37 1.05 -53.67
CA GLU A 72 -3.05 1.02 -53.04
C GLU A 72 -3.01 -0.04 -51.92
N GLU A 73 -1.81 -0.56 -51.67
CA GLU A 73 -1.57 -1.44 -50.53
C GLU A 73 -1.26 -0.58 -49.30
N SER A 74 -2.17 -0.59 -48.34
CA SER A 74 -2.01 0.07 -47.05
C SER A 74 -1.48 -0.93 -46.04
N GLU A 75 -0.42 -0.54 -45.35
CA GLU A 75 0.18 -1.33 -44.31
C GLU A 75 -0.25 -0.82 -42.93
N LEU A 76 -0.77 -1.75 -42.12
CA LEU A 76 -1.34 -1.51 -40.80
C LEU A 76 -0.61 -2.34 -39.75
N LEU A 77 -0.36 -1.72 -38.60
CA LEU A 77 0.18 -2.34 -37.40
C LEU A 77 -0.92 -2.50 -36.36
N ALA A 78 -1.25 -3.74 -36.01
CA ALA A 78 -2.18 -4.04 -34.94
C ALA A 78 -1.44 -4.32 -33.64
N HIS A 79 -1.57 -3.42 -32.66
CA HIS A 79 -1.09 -3.56 -31.30
C HIS A 79 -2.17 -4.14 -30.39
N LEU A 80 -1.92 -5.33 -29.85
CA LEU A 80 -2.85 -6.02 -28.97
C LEU A 80 -2.27 -6.03 -27.54
N THR A 81 -2.94 -5.33 -26.62
CA THR A 81 -2.53 -5.20 -25.22
C THR A 81 -3.49 -5.95 -24.31
N ASN A 82 -2.97 -6.81 -23.42
CA ASN A 82 -3.76 -7.42 -22.36
C ASN A 82 -4.06 -6.40 -21.25
N LEU A 83 -5.32 -6.06 -21.02
CA LEU A 83 -5.76 -5.03 -20.06
C LEU A 83 -5.58 -5.42 -18.59
N ASN A 84 -5.35 -6.70 -18.27
CA ASN A 84 -5.08 -7.12 -16.90
C ASN A 84 -3.63 -6.86 -16.50
N THR A 85 -2.70 -7.05 -17.44
CA THR A 85 -1.26 -6.94 -17.22
C THR A 85 -0.65 -5.68 -17.81
N PHE A 86 -1.35 -5.03 -18.76
CA PHE A 86 -0.85 -3.95 -19.62
C PHE A 86 0.44 -4.32 -20.35
N LYS A 87 0.54 -5.59 -20.75
CA LYS A 87 1.64 -6.17 -21.54
C LYS A 87 1.10 -6.66 -22.89
N PRO A 88 1.99 -6.95 -23.87
CA PRO A 88 1.52 -7.42 -25.16
C PRO A 88 0.73 -8.72 -25.00
N ALA A 89 -0.36 -8.85 -25.75
CA ALA A 89 -1.16 -10.05 -25.76
C ALA A 89 -0.44 -11.17 -26.54
N GLU A 90 -0.49 -12.39 -26.02
CA GLU A 90 0.07 -13.56 -26.68
C GLU A 90 -1.05 -14.23 -27.50
N ILE A 91 -1.10 -13.91 -28.78
CA ILE A 91 -2.08 -14.39 -29.77
C ILE A 91 -1.32 -15.01 -30.95
N ASP A 92 -1.80 -16.12 -31.48
CA ASP A 92 -1.07 -16.87 -32.53
C ASP A 92 -1.15 -16.14 -33.88
N SER A 93 -2.36 -15.72 -34.27
CA SER A 93 -2.56 -14.94 -35.49
C SER A 93 -3.83 -14.09 -35.40
N ILE A 94 -3.93 -13.11 -36.28
CA ILE A 94 -5.13 -12.28 -36.42
C ILE A 94 -5.60 -12.28 -37.88
N GLY A 95 -6.89 -12.05 -38.08
CA GLY A 95 -7.49 -11.76 -39.37
C GLY A 95 -8.16 -10.39 -39.34
N PHE A 96 -8.11 -9.67 -40.44
CA PHE A 96 -8.84 -8.43 -40.62
C PHE A 96 -9.88 -8.65 -41.72
N GLU A 97 -11.15 -8.62 -41.34
CA GLU A 97 -12.28 -8.79 -42.25
C GLU A 97 -12.97 -7.46 -42.49
N VAL A 98 -13.28 -7.18 -43.74
CA VAL A 98 -13.94 -5.93 -44.13
C VAL A 98 -15.14 -6.26 -45.00
N LYS A 99 -16.28 -5.62 -44.70
CA LYS A 99 -17.52 -5.75 -45.45
C LYS A 99 -17.91 -4.42 -46.07
N PHE A 100 -18.04 -4.42 -47.39
CA PHE A 100 -18.52 -3.29 -48.18
C PHE A 100 -19.61 -3.78 -49.14
N ASP A 101 -20.80 -3.21 -49.05
CA ASP A 101 -22.01 -3.70 -49.72
C ASP A 101 -22.22 -5.23 -49.53
N ASN A 102 -22.10 -6.01 -50.62
CA ASN A 102 -22.22 -7.47 -50.65
C ASN A 102 -20.87 -8.18 -50.84
N LYS A 103 -19.75 -7.45 -50.79
CA LYS A 103 -18.39 -7.99 -50.87
C LYS A 103 -17.76 -8.11 -49.48
N GLU A 104 -16.99 -9.16 -49.29
CA GLU A 104 -16.21 -9.41 -48.07
C GLU A 104 -14.74 -9.58 -48.46
N TYR A 105 -13.87 -8.91 -47.71
CA TYR A 105 -12.42 -8.91 -47.88
C TYR A 105 -11.80 -9.51 -46.63
N HIS A 106 -10.81 -10.39 -46.79
CA HIS A 106 -10.14 -11.06 -45.69
C HIS A 106 -8.64 -10.89 -45.84
N PHE A 107 -8.00 -10.27 -44.85
CA PHE A 107 -6.57 -10.08 -44.77
C PHE A 107 -6.03 -10.84 -43.57
N HIS A 108 -4.84 -11.42 -43.70
CA HIS A 108 -4.18 -12.11 -42.60
C HIS A 108 -3.16 -11.19 -41.95
N GLY A 109 -3.16 -11.13 -40.62
CA GLY A 109 -2.16 -10.40 -39.85
C GLY A 109 -1.05 -11.33 -39.37
N HIS A 110 0.17 -11.03 -39.76
CA HIS A 110 1.36 -11.79 -39.40
C HIS A 110 2.03 -11.20 -38.17
N ALA A 111 2.37 -12.03 -37.18
CA ALA A 111 3.10 -11.58 -35.99
C ALA A 111 4.47 -11.00 -36.36
N THR A 112 4.88 -9.92 -35.69
CA THR A 112 6.21 -9.33 -35.86
C THR A 112 7.23 -9.94 -34.89
N ASN A 113 8.47 -9.47 -34.94
CA ASN A 113 9.49 -9.81 -33.94
C ASN A 113 9.15 -9.27 -32.54
N THR A 114 8.27 -8.27 -32.46
CA THR A 114 7.78 -7.69 -31.21
C THR A 114 6.45 -8.36 -30.85
N LYS A 115 6.42 -9.05 -29.71
CA LYS A 115 5.21 -9.69 -29.20
C LYS A 115 4.04 -8.70 -29.15
N GLY A 116 2.85 -9.16 -29.55
CA GLY A 116 1.62 -8.37 -29.52
C GLY A 116 1.47 -7.34 -30.64
N ILE A 117 2.40 -7.30 -31.60
CA ILE A 117 2.30 -6.50 -32.83
C ILE A 117 2.13 -7.46 -34.01
N TYR A 118 1.27 -7.07 -34.94
CA TYR A 118 1.00 -7.83 -36.15
C TYR A 118 0.93 -6.89 -37.37
N HIS A 119 1.60 -7.23 -38.46
CA HIS A 119 1.49 -6.53 -39.75
C HIS A 119 0.27 -7.06 -40.50
N ILE A 120 -0.56 -6.14 -41.00
CA ILE A 120 -1.67 -6.43 -41.89
C ILE A 120 -1.45 -5.60 -43.15
N HIS A 121 -1.34 -6.29 -44.28
CA HIS A 121 -1.34 -5.65 -45.60
C HIS A 121 -2.76 -5.71 -46.15
N ALA A 122 -3.37 -4.54 -46.36
CA ALA A 122 -4.74 -4.42 -46.84
C ALA A 122 -4.75 -3.65 -48.17
N ASN A 123 -5.56 -4.12 -49.13
CA ASN A 123 -5.79 -3.43 -50.39
C ASN A 123 -7.28 -3.52 -50.72
N PHE A 124 -7.85 -2.40 -51.13
CA PHE A 124 -9.27 -2.27 -51.44
C PHE A 124 -9.50 -1.80 -52.88
N ASP A 125 -10.43 -2.44 -53.58
CA ASP A 125 -10.89 -2.06 -54.92
C ASP A 125 -12.13 -1.14 -54.90
N PHE A 126 -12.41 -0.49 -53.76
CA PHE A 126 -13.58 0.36 -53.55
C PHE A 126 -13.23 1.68 -52.86
N ASN A 127 -14.13 2.66 -52.98
CA ASN A 127 -14.13 3.93 -52.24
C ASN A 127 -15.46 4.02 -51.46
N GLY A 128 -15.39 4.41 -50.19
CA GLY A 128 -16.54 4.65 -49.33
C GLY A 128 -16.47 3.96 -47.96
N GLU A 129 -17.56 4.08 -47.20
CA GLU A 129 -17.69 3.56 -45.83
C GLU A 129 -17.85 2.03 -45.82
N ALA A 130 -16.96 1.33 -45.11
CA ALA A 130 -16.98 -0.11 -44.90
C ALA A 130 -17.02 -0.47 -43.41
N GLN A 131 -17.47 -1.69 -43.08
CA GLN A 131 -17.47 -2.22 -41.72
C GLN A 131 -16.27 -3.15 -41.52
N GLY A 132 -15.46 -2.90 -40.50
CA GLY A 132 -14.30 -3.72 -40.14
C GLY A 132 -14.56 -4.68 -38.97
N LYS A 133 -13.93 -5.84 -39.01
CA LYS A 133 -13.82 -6.78 -37.89
C LYS A 133 -12.40 -7.30 -37.77
N LEU A 134 -11.95 -7.49 -36.54
CA LEU A 134 -10.73 -8.22 -36.23
C LEU A 134 -11.10 -9.61 -35.71
N ILE A 135 -10.56 -10.65 -36.34
CA ILE A 135 -10.64 -12.01 -35.84
C ILE A 135 -9.36 -12.33 -35.10
N VAL A 136 -9.49 -12.72 -33.83
CA VAL A 136 -8.36 -13.16 -33.00
C VAL A 136 -8.37 -14.67 -32.93
N TYR A 137 -7.29 -15.32 -33.37
CA TYR A 137 -7.11 -16.78 -33.29
C TYR A 137 -6.26 -17.13 -32.07
N ASN A 138 -6.90 -17.74 -31.07
CA ASN A 138 -6.21 -18.20 -29.86
C ASN A 138 -5.64 -19.62 -30.02
N ASN A 139 -4.66 -19.97 -29.19
CA ASN A 139 -3.94 -21.25 -29.19
C ASN A 139 -4.82 -22.50 -28.97
N ASN A 140 -6.05 -22.30 -28.50
CA ASN A 140 -7.04 -23.37 -28.29
C ASN A 140 -7.95 -23.58 -29.52
N GLY A 141 -7.74 -22.83 -30.61
CA GLY A 141 -8.62 -22.83 -31.79
C GLY A 141 -9.91 -22.02 -31.64
N GLU A 142 -10.07 -21.29 -30.52
CA GLU A 142 -11.20 -20.37 -30.31
C GLU A 142 -10.96 -19.05 -31.06
N THR A 143 -11.98 -18.60 -31.79
CA THR A 143 -11.97 -17.31 -32.48
C THR A 143 -12.84 -16.31 -31.75
N ASN A 144 -12.33 -15.08 -31.59
CA ASN A 144 -13.13 -13.95 -31.13
C ASN A 144 -13.21 -12.91 -32.23
N ASP A 145 -14.43 -12.65 -32.69
CA ASP A 145 -14.72 -11.59 -33.65
C ASP A 145 -14.93 -10.29 -32.90
N ILE A 146 -14.14 -9.29 -33.23
CA ILE A 146 -14.14 -7.99 -32.57
C ILE A 146 -14.53 -6.94 -33.60
N ASP A 147 -15.68 -6.33 -33.38
CA ASP A 147 -16.17 -5.27 -34.25
C ASP A 147 -15.29 -4.02 -34.13
N LEU A 148 -14.67 -3.62 -35.24
CA LEU A 148 -13.83 -2.41 -35.32
C LEU A 148 -14.64 -1.16 -35.67
N GLY A 149 -15.94 -1.32 -35.95
CA GLY A 149 -16.79 -0.23 -36.38
C GLY A 149 -16.66 0.04 -37.88
N LYS A 150 -17.19 1.20 -38.26
CA LYS A 150 -17.14 1.68 -39.64
C LYS A 150 -15.91 2.53 -39.89
N PHE A 151 -15.36 2.44 -41.08
CA PHE A 151 -14.22 3.24 -41.53
C PHE A 151 -14.36 3.55 -43.02
N GLU A 152 -13.62 4.56 -43.49
CA GLU A 152 -13.70 5.02 -44.87
C GLU A 152 -12.43 4.62 -45.63
N VAL A 153 -12.61 4.14 -46.86
CA VAL A 153 -11.54 3.94 -47.83
C VAL A 153 -11.65 5.07 -48.84
N TYR A 154 -10.58 5.85 -49.01
CA TYR A 154 -10.56 7.08 -49.79
C TYR A 154 -10.15 6.84 -51.24
N HIS A 155 -10.54 7.72 -52.15
CA HIS A 155 -10.15 7.59 -53.56
C HIS A 155 -8.66 7.88 -53.78
N CYS A 156 -8.13 8.86 -53.05
CA CYS A 156 -6.73 9.29 -53.08
C CYS A 156 -6.35 9.90 -51.72
N GLU A 157 -5.05 10.12 -51.51
CA GLU A 157 -4.50 10.72 -50.29
C GLU A 157 -5.06 12.12 -50.02
N HIS A 158 -5.29 12.93 -51.06
CA HIS A 158 -5.88 14.25 -50.92
C HIS A 158 -7.30 14.22 -50.31
N ASP A 159 -8.13 13.22 -50.67
CA ASP A 159 -9.46 13.06 -50.07
C ASP A 159 -9.38 12.68 -48.59
N PHE A 160 -8.32 11.96 -48.19
CA PHE A 160 -8.07 11.61 -46.79
C PHE A 160 -7.64 12.85 -45.98
N GLU A 161 -6.71 13.66 -46.51
CA GLU A 161 -6.26 14.91 -45.90
C GLU A 161 -7.42 15.92 -45.76
N ASP A 162 -8.25 16.08 -46.79
CA ASP A 162 -9.42 16.97 -46.74
C ASP A 162 -10.45 16.52 -45.69
N ALA A 163 -10.57 15.21 -45.46
CA ALA A 163 -11.47 14.65 -44.44
C ALA A 163 -10.91 14.75 -43.01
N HIS A 164 -9.59 14.87 -42.87
CA HIS A 164 -8.88 14.93 -41.60
C HIS A 164 -8.20 16.29 -41.44
N GLU A 165 -8.98 17.31 -41.05
CA GLU A 165 -8.39 18.60 -40.68
C GLU A 165 -7.38 18.43 -39.53
N HIS A 166 -6.17 18.96 -39.72
CA HIS A 166 -5.09 18.98 -38.72
C HIS A 166 -5.58 19.52 -37.36
N HIS A 167 -5.79 18.61 -36.41
CA HIS A 167 -6.02 18.95 -35.02
C HIS A 167 -4.81 18.53 -34.19
N GLU A 168 -3.73 19.31 -34.27
CA GLU A 168 -2.65 19.18 -33.29
C GLU A 168 -3.21 19.36 -31.89
N ILE A 169 -3.03 18.35 -31.05
CA ILE A 169 -3.42 18.42 -29.65
C ILE A 169 -2.29 19.13 -28.90
N PRO A 170 -2.48 20.38 -28.44
CA PRO A 170 -1.38 21.13 -27.86
C PRO A 170 -0.85 20.45 -26.60
N ASN A 171 0.47 20.33 -26.49
CA ASN A 171 1.15 19.63 -25.40
C ASN A 171 0.78 18.13 -25.29
N SER A 172 0.46 17.49 -26.41
CA SER A 172 0.42 16.03 -26.48
C SER A 172 1.80 15.45 -26.20
N ILE A 173 1.78 14.21 -25.71
CA ILE A 173 2.95 13.40 -25.45
C ILE A 173 2.68 12.08 -26.16
N HIS A 174 3.46 11.80 -27.20
CA HIS A 174 3.46 10.48 -27.82
C HIS A 174 4.25 9.52 -26.93
N PHE A 175 3.65 8.37 -26.63
CA PHE A 175 4.22 7.31 -25.81
C PHE A 175 3.74 5.97 -26.36
N SER A 176 4.58 5.33 -27.18
CA SER A 176 4.20 4.16 -27.98
C SER A 176 3.82 2.95 -27.11
N LYS A 177 3.14 1.97 -27.72
CA LYS A 177 2.80 0.72 -27.02
C LYS A 177 4.01 -0.05 -26.56
N GLU A 178 5.08 -0.09 -27.34
CA GLU A 178 6.35 -0.73 -26.98
C GLU A 178 6.99 -0.05 -25.78
N GLN A 179 7.01 1.29 -25.75
CA GLN A 179 7.47 2.05 -24.61
C GLN A 179 6.63 1.72 -23.36
N ALA A 180 5.30 1.70 -23.49
CA ALA A 180 4.39 1.34 -22.41
C ALA A 180 4.59 -0.10 -21.91
N TRP A 181 4.79 -1.07 -22.81
CA TRP A 181 5.01 -2.47 -22.48
C TRP A 181 6.38 -2.71 -21.83
N SER A 182 7.35 -1.82 -22.04
CA SER A 182 8.68 -1.93 -21.41
C SER A 182 8.70 -1.55 -19.92
N VAL A 183 7.69 -0.82 -19.43
CA VAL A 183 7.63 -0.32 -18.04
C VAL A 183 6.40 -0.85 -17.28
N ASP A 184 6.30 -0.58 -15.97
CA ASP A 184 5.06 -0.81 -15.21
C ASP A 184 4.04 0.29 -15.53
N PHE A 185 3.32 0.09 -16.64
CA PHE A 185 2.31 0.99 -17.16
C PHE A 185 0.89 0.46 -16.86
N ALA A 186 -0.05 1.37 -16.63
CA ALA A 186 -1.47 1.04 -16.70
C ALA A 186 -2.32 2.30 -16.81
N THR A 187 -3.45 2.18 -17.50
CA THR A 187 -4.48 3.22 -17.55
C THR A 187 -5.80 2.72 -16.97
N THR A 188 -6.64 3.63 -16.50
CA THR A 188 -7.98 3.29 -16.06
C THR A 188 -8.96 4.39 -16.42
N ALA A 189 -10.19 4.01 -16.76
CA ALA A 189 -11.28 4.96 -16.92
C ALA A 189 -11.66 5.53 -15.54
N VAL A 190 -11.76 6.84 -15.46
CA VAL A 190 -12.10 7.56 -14.24
C VAL A 190 -13.61 7.68 -14.17
N ASN A 191 -14.22 6.93 -13.26
CA ASN A 191 -15.66 6.93 -13.03
C ASN A 191 -15.97 7.32 -11.57
N PRO A 192 -17.13 7.95 -11.30
CA PRO A 192 -17.57 8.21 -9.94
C PRO A 192 -17.67 6.91 -9.12
N MET A 193 -17.07 6.91 -7.94
CA MET A 193 -17.08 5.77 -7.01
C MET A 193 -17.54 6.21 -5.61
N PRO A 194 -18.18 5.31 -4.82
CA PRO A 194 -18.56 5.63 -3.46
C PRO A 194 -17.33 5.93 -2.59
N MET A 195 -17.19 7.18 -2.16
CA MET A 195 -16.19 7.63 -1.21
C MET A 195 -16.86 8.49 -0.14
N GLY A 196 -16.68 8.12 1.12
CA GLY A 196 -17.19 8.87 2.26
C GLY A 196 -16.19 9.89 2.76
N MET A 197 -16.60 10.67 3.77
CA MET A 197 -15.69 11.59 4.42
C MET A 197 -14.51 10.83 5.04
N VAL A 198 -13.31 11.39 4.92
CA VAL A 198 -12.09 10.82 5.47
C VAL A 198 -11.52 11.75 6.52
N ILE A 199 -11.23 11.19 7.70
CA ILE A 199 -10.49 11.89 8.75
C ILE A 199 -9.05 11.39 8.71
N ARG A 200 -8.15 12.22 8.19
CA ARG A 200 -6.71 11.95 8.20
C ARG A 200 -6.12 12.28 9.57
N THR A 201 -5.40 11.33 10.14
CA THR A 201 -4.70 11.45 11.42
C THR A 201 -3.41 10.63 11.41
N SER A 202 -2.53 10.87 12.38
CA SER A 202 -1.47 9.93 12.72
C SER A 202 -1.88 9.07 13.92
N GLY A 203 -1.30 7.88 14.01
CA GLY A 203 -1.41 6.99 15.15
C GLY A 203 -0.08 6.36 15.49
N ARG A 204 0.00 5.80 16.70
CA ARG A 204 1.16 5.05 17.19
C ARG A 204 0.79 3.58 17.33
N VAL A 205 1.63 2.69 16.81
CA VAL A 205 1.52 1.25 17.03
C VAL A 205 1.90 0.95 18.47
N MET A 206 1.09 0.17 19.16
CA MET A 206 1.26 -0.19 20.57
C MET A 206 0.93 -1.66 20.76
N PRO A 207 1.53 -2.32 21.76
CA PRO A 207 1.08 -3.65 22.13
C PRO A 207 -0.37 -3.61 22.61
N ALA A 208 -1.12 -4.68 22.36
CA ALA A 208 -2.41 -4.83 22.98
C ALA A 208 -2.22 -4.98 24.50
N GLN A 209 -2.83 -4.09 25.30
CA GLN A 209 -2.70 -4.16 26.77
C GLN A 209 -3.14 -5.49 27.39
N SER A 210 -4.09 -6.19 26.75
CA SER A 210 -4.51 -7.55 27.17
C SER A 210 -3.43 -8.61 26.98
N ASP A 211 -2.46 -8.32 26.13
CA ASP A 211 -1.42 -9.25 25.71
C ASP A 211 -0.13 -9.06 26.52
N GLU A 212 -0.05 -8.00 27.33
CA GLU A 212 1.06 -7.78 28.26
C GLU A 212 0.80 -8.40 29.63
N ARG A 213 1.79 -9.08 30.18
CA ARG A 213 1.75 -9.63 31.53
C ARG A 213 3.07 -9.40 32.25
N VAL A 214 3.00 -8.73 33.38
CA VAL A 214 4.12 -8.62 34.33
C VAL A 214 4.12 -9.86 35.20
N ILE A 215 5.24 -10.58 35.20
CA ILE A 215 5.49 -11.68 36.11
C ILE A 215 6.15 -11.11 37.37
N THR A 216 5.58 -11.41 38.52
CA THR A 216 6.07 -10.97 39.83
C THR A 216 6.66 -12.14 40.63
N ALA A 217 7.52 -11.83 41.59
CA ALA A 217 8.01 -12.79 42.57
C ALA A 217 6.86 -13.35 43.40
N GLY A 218 6.73 -14.67 43.52
CA GLY A 218 5.75 -15.29 44.43
C GLY A 218 6.28 -15.47 45.85
N ALA A 219 7.61 -15.44 46.03
CA ALA A 219 8.30 -15.51 47.32
C ALA A 219 9.56 -14.63 47.29
N SER A 220 10.05 -14.25 48.47
CA SER A 220 11.28 -13.48 48.61
C SER A 220 12.52 -14.39 48.48
N GLY A 221 13.60 -13.88 47.88
CA GLY A 221 14.84 -14.64 47.72
C GLY A 221 15.77 -14.07 46.66
N VAL A 222 16.83 -14.79 46.34
CA VAL A 222 17.83 -14.43 45.32
C VAL A 222 17.43 -14.99 43.96
N VAL A 223 17.46 -14.14 42.93
CA VAL A 223 17.18 -14.50 41.54
C VAL A 223 18.38 -15.23 40.94
N ASN A 224 18.12 -16.40 40.36
CA ASN A 224 19.06 -17.14 39.52
C ASN A 224 18.44 -17.36 38.15
N PHE A 225 19.01 -16.75 37.11
CA PHE A 225 18.60 -17.03 35.74
C PHE A 225 19.03 -18.44 35.33
N LEU A 226 18.14 -19.16 34.64
CA LEU A 226 18.39 -20.55 34.22
C LEU A 226 19.09 -20.63 32.87
N GLU A 227 18.90 -19.61 32.05
CA GLU A 227 19.65 -19.40 30.82
C GLU A 227 20.59 -18.20 30.99
N SER A 228 21.79 -18.32 30.45
CA SER A 228 22.83 -17.28 30.56
C SER A 228 22.43 -15.95 29.90
N ASN A 229 21.45 -15.96 28.99
CA ASN A 229 21.12 -14.84 28.12
C ASN A 229 19.60 -14.58 28.06
N VAL A 230 18.99 -14.12 29.17
CA VAL A 230 17.66 -13.50 29.08
C VAL A 230 17.85 -12.02 28.75
N TYR A 231 17.35 -11.60 27.59
CA TYR A 231 17.41 -10.23 27.09
C TYR A 231 16.05 -9.80 26.52
N GLU A 232 15.84 -8.48 26.41
CA GLU A 232 14.65 -7.93 25.76
C GLU A 232 14.64 -8.32 24.27
N GLY A 233 13.48 -8.76 23.76
CA GLY A 233 13.36 -9.37 22.43
C GLY A 233 13.43 -10.89 22.41
N LEU A 234 13.77 -11.55 23.53
CA LEU A 234 13.80 -13.00 23.60
C LEU A 234 12.40 -13.59 23.49
N MET A 235 12.23 -14.52 22.53
CA MET A 235 10.99 -15.29 22.35
C MET A 235 10.96 -16.49 23.30
N LEU A 236 9.88 -16.59 24.08
CA LEU A 236 9.64 -17.67 25.03
C LEU A 236 8.39 -18.44 24.66
N LYS A 237 8.48 -19.78 24.71
CA LYS A 237 7.31 -20.66 24.63
C LYS A 237 6.63 -20.78 25.99
N LYS A 238 5.34 -21.12 25.98
CA LYS A 238 4.57 -21.45 27.18
C LYS A 238 5.29 -22.53 28.00
N ALA A 239 5.33 -22.32 29.31
CA ALA A 239 6.03 -23.13 30.29
C ALA A 239 7.56 -23.15 30.16
N ASN A 240 8.18 -22.34 29.29
CA ASN A 240 9.63 -22.21 29.26
C ASN A 240 10.13 -21.61 30.60
N PRO A 241 11.03 -22.29 31.34
CA PRO A 241 11.58 -21.76 32.57
C PRO A 241 12.52 -20.58 32.30
N ILE A 242 12.40 -19.50 33.08
CA ILE A 242 13.15 -18.26 32.85
C ILE A 242 14.18 -18.05 33.96
N LEU A 243 13.70 -18.05 35.20
CA LEU A 243 14.52 -17.84 36.39
C LEU A 243 13.99 -18.64 37.57
N ARG A 244 14.81 -18.76 38.59
CA ARG A 244 14.50 -19.41 39.86
C ARG A 244 14.79 -18.46 41.01
N ILE A 245 13.84 -18.31 41.91
CA ILE A 245 14.03 -17.56 43.16
C ILE A 245 14.42 -18.57 44.23
N THR A 246 15.67 -18.53 44.66
CA THR A 246 16.16 -19.34 45.78
C THR A 246 16.02 -18.53 47.06
N SER A 247 15.40 -19.11 48.09
CA SER A 247 15.46 -18.56 49.45
C SER A 247 16.94 -18.38 49.83
N SER A 248 17.44 -17.15 49.89
CA SER A 248 18.71 -16.89 50.56
C SER A 248 18.54 -17.38 52.00
N GLY A 249 19.54 -18.07 52.56
CA GLY A 249 19.49 -18.64 53.91
C GLY A 249 19.38 -17.61 55.06
N THR A 250 18.65 -16.52 54.87
CA THR A 250 18.23 -15.57 55.88
C THR A 250 17.23 -16.27 56.81
N THR A 251 17.47 -16.15 58.11
CA THR A 251 16.89 -16.95 59.19
C THR A 251 15.36 -16.91 59.32
N ASP A 252 14.69 -15.96 58.67
CA ASP A 252 13.26 -15.66 58.87
C ASP A 252 12.29 -16.32 57.88
N ASP A 253 12.74 -16.89 56.74
CA ASP A 253 11.81 -17.50 55.76
C ASP A 253 12.38 -18.75 55.07
N ASN A 254 13.02 -19.61 55.86
CA ASN A 254 13.66 -20.81 55.36
C ASN A 254 12.59 -21.85 54.98
N PHE A 255 12.16 -21.84 53.71
CA PHE A 255 11.16 -22.78 53.16
C PHE A 255 11.45 -24.23 53.56
N LEU A 256 12.73 -24.62 53.61
CA LEU A 256 13.17 -25.95 54.03
C LEU A 256 12.77 -26.29 55.47
N VAL A 257 12.83 -25.32 56.39
CA VAL A 257 12.44 -25.52 57.79
C VAL A 257 10.93 -25.70 57.87
N ARG A 258 10.15 -24.80 57.26
CA ARG A 258 8.68 -24.88 57.22
C ARG A 258 8.18 -26.15 56.54
N TYR A 259 8.85 -26.57 55.46
CA TYR A 259 8.60 -27.83 54.77
C TYR A 259 8.86 -29.02 55.69
N THR A 260 10.01 -29.05 56.36
CA THR A 260 10.40 -30.15 57.26
C THR A 260 9.44 -30.24 58.45
N GLU A 261 9.08 -29.12 59.06
CA GLU A 261 8.11 -29.06 60.16
C GLU A 261 6.72 -29.54 59.74
N ALA A 262 6.20 -29.04 58.61
CA ALA A 262 4.89 -29.44 58.12
C ALA A 262 4.86 -30.91 57.67
N LYS A 263 5.94 -31.41 57.07
CA LYS A 263 6.09 -32.83 56.72
C LYS A 263 6.06 -33.70 57.97
N ASN A 264 6.85 -33.36 58.99
CA ASN A 264 6.91 -34.11 60.25
C ASN A 264 5.55 -34.10 60.96
N ARG A 265 4.88 -32.94 61.04
CA ARG A 265 3.53 -32.84 61.62
C ARG A 265 2.52 -33.69 60.87
N PHE A 266 2.55 -33.68 59.54
CA PHE A 266 1.69 -34.52 58.71
C PHE A 266 1.95 -36.00 58.94
N GLU A 267 3.21 -36.43 58.98
CA GLU A 267 3.58 -37.84 59.22
C GLU A 267 3.15 -38.31 60.61
N ILE A 268 3.34 -37.49 61.65
CA ILE A 268 2.91 -37.79 63.03
C ILE A 268 1.38 -37.89 63.10
N ALA A 269 0.65 -36.90 62.59
CA ALA A 269 -0.82 -36.88 62.61
C ALA A 269 -1.42 -38.04 61.81
N LYS A 270 -0.80 -38.40 60.67
CA LYS A 270 -1.18 -39.56 59.86
C LYS A 270 -1.00 -40.87 60.64
N ALA A 271 0.17 -41.08 61.25
CA ALA A 271 0.44 -42.28 62.03
C ALA A 271 -0.50 -42.41 63.23
N GLN A 272 -0.84 -41.29 63.88
CA GLN A 272 -1.78 -41.27 65.01
C GLN A 272 -3.21 -41.60 64.57
N TYR A 273 -3.68 -41.04 63.45
CA TYR A 273 -5.00 -41.35 62.90
C TYR A 273 -5.10 -42.81 62.46
N GLU A 274 -4.09 -43.35 61.76
CA GLU A 274 -4.07 -44.75 61.34
C GLU A 274 -4.10 -45.70 62.56
N ARG A 275 -3.36 -45.38 63.63
CA ARG A 275 -3.38 -46.14 64.88
C ARG A 275 -4.76 -46.10 65.55
N GLN A 276 -5.35 -44.91 65.72
CA GLN A 276 -6.66 -44.77 66.35
C GLN A 276 -7.76 -45.44 65.52
N LYS A 277 -7.67 -45.37 64.19
CA LYS A 277 -8.59 -46.07 63.29
C LYS A 277 -8.54 -47.58 63.47
N ALA A 278 -7.35 -48.16 63.63
CA ALA A 278 -7.21 -49.60 63.93
C ALA A 278 -7.82 -49.97 65.29
N LEU A 279 -7.55 -49.17 66.33
CA LEU A 279 -8.09 -49.39 67.68
C LEU A 279 -9.61 -49.17 67.77
N ALA A 280 -10.18 -48.32 66.91
CA ALA A 280 -11.62 -48.06 66.86
C ALA A 280 -12.40 -49.28 66.34
N VAL A 281 -11.83 -50.04 65.38
CA VAL A 281 -12.41 -51.30 64.90
C VAL A 281 -12.53 -52.32 66.04
N GLU A 282 -11.56 -52.32 66.95
CA GLU A 282 -11.55 -53.16 68.15
C GLU A 282 -12.38 -52.58 69.32
N LYS A 283 -13.06 -51.44 69.11
CA LYS A 283 -13.84 -50.71 70.14
C LYS A 283 -13.02 -50.26 71.36
N ILE A 284 -11.72 -50.04 71.18
CA ILE A 284 -10.78 -49.65 72.25
C ILE A 284 -10.75 -48.12 72.44
N VAL A 285 -11.04 -47.34 71.41
CA VAL A 285 -11.08 -45.87 71.46
C VAL A 285 -12.48 -45.34 71.15
N SER A 286 -12.81 -44.17 71.69
CA SER A 286 -14.11 -43.54 71.46
C SER A 286 -14.21 -42.92 70.07
N GLU A 287 -15.44 -42.82 69.54
CA GLU A 287 -15.70 -42.13 68.26
C GLU A 287 -15.20 -40.67 68.29
N ALA A 288 -15.35 -39.99 69.43
CA ALA A 288 -14.88 -38.62 69.60
C ALA A 288 -13.35 -38.49 69.45
N GLU A 289 -12.58 -39.45 69.99
CA GLU A 289 -11.12 -39.46 69.83
C GLU A 289 -10.71 -39.70 68.38
N LEU A 290 -11.35 -40.67 67.71
CA LEU A 290 -11.09 -40.95 66.29
C LEU A 290 -11.37 -39.72 65.41
N GLN A 291 -12.50 -39.04 65.63
CA GLN A 291 -12.87 -37.82 64.90
C GLN A 291 -11.88 -36.68 65.15
N ASN A 292 -11.39 -36.53 66.39
CA ASN A 292 -10.36 -35.53 66.71
C ASN A 292 -9.04 -35.83 65.98
N SER A 293 -8.62 -37.09 65.92
CA SER A 293 -7.39 -37.45 65.18
C SER A 293 -7.54 -37.35 63.67
N LEU A 294 -8.74 -37.59 63.12
CA LEU A 294 -9.03 -37.35 61.71
C LEU A 294 -8.90 -35.86 61.38
N LYS A 295 -9.50 -34.99 62.20
CA LYS A 295 -9.41 -33.53 62.05
C LYS A 295 -7.96 -33.05 62.08
N GLU A 296 -7.16 -33.53 63.04
CA GLU A 296 -5.75 -33.16 63.15
C GLU A 296 -4.94 -33.61 61.93
N TYR A 297 -5.20 -34.83 61.43
CA TYR A 297 -4.62 -35.32 60.19
C TYR A 297 -4.99 -34.45 58.98
N GLU A 298 -6.26 -34.07 58.84
CA GLU A 298 -6.73 -33.23 57.74
C GLU A 298 -6.11 -31.82 57.78
N VAL A 299 -5.99 -31.22 58.96
CA VAL A 299 -5.32 -29.92 59.16
C VAL A 299 -3.83 -30.02 58.79
N ALA A 300 -3.13 -31.03 59.30
CA ALA A 300 -1.71 -31.23 59.00
C ALA A 300 -1.48 -31.53 57.51
N LYS A 301 -2.37 -32.31 56.88
CA LYS A 301 -2.34 -32.60 55.44
C LYS A 301 -2.56 -31.35 54.61
N ALA A 302 -3.54 -30.51 54.95
CA ALA A 302 -3.81 -29.26 54.25
C ALA A 302 -2.61 -28.31 54.37
N ALA A 303 -2.01 -28.18 55.55
CA ALA A 303 -0.82 -27.37 55.78
C ALA A 303 0.38 -27.85 54.94
N TYR A 304 0.66 -29.16 54.94
CA TYR A 304 1.74 -29.74 54.13
C TYR A 304 1.51 -29.56 52.62
N GLN A 305 0.29 -29.84 52.13
CA GLN A 305 -0.05 -29.68 50.73
C GLN A 305 0.06 -28.22 50.25
N THR A 306 -0.27 -27.25 51.10
CA THR A 306 -0.14 -25.82 50.79
C THR A 306 1.31 -25.44 50.55
N ILE A 307 2.23 -25.97 51.35
CA ILE A 307 3.68 -25.71 51.22
C ILE A 307 4.25 -26.38 49.96
N VAL A 308 3.80 -27.60 49.63
CA VAL A 308 4.29 -28.36 48.47
C VAL A 308 3.78 -27.80 47.13
N LYS A 309 2.54 -27.30 47.07
CA LYS A 309 1.92 -26.84 45.82
C LYS A 309 2.54 -25.55 45.25
N GLY A 310 3.27 -24.77 46.07
CA GLY A 310 3.77 -23.45 45.68
C GLY A 310 5.28 -23.33 45.47
N ASN A 311 6.09 -24.25 46.01
CA ASN A 311 7.53 -24.08 46.14
C ASN A 311 8.25 -25.44 46.05
N SER A 312 9.35 -25.51 45.28
CA SER A 312 10.22 -26.70 45.30
C SER A 312 11.33 -26.53 46.35
N LEU A 313 11.95 -27.63 46.79
CA LEU A 313 13.12 -27.61 47.68
C LEU A 313 14.29 -26.77 47.12
N GLN A 314 14.27 -26.48 45.82
CA GLN A 314 15.29 -25.70 45.12
C GLN A 314 14.86 -24.22 44.94
N GLY A 315 13.68 -23.81 45.41
CA GLY A 315 13.13 -22.47 45.23
C GLY A 315 11.98 -22.40 44.22
N GLN A 316 11.43 -21.20 44.03
CA GLN A 316 10.30 -20.99 43.13
C GLN A 316 10.78 -20.89 41.67
N LEU A 317 10.30 -21.80 40.82
CA LEU A 317 10.56 -21.75 39.38
C LEU A 317 9.57 -20.80 38.70
N ILE A 318 10.10 -19.77 38.03
CA ILE A 318 9.31 -18.83 37.25
C ILE A 318 9.43 -19.20 35.77
N SER A 319 8.28 -19.41 35.13
CA SER A 319 8.18 -19.82 33.72
C SER A 319 7.19 -18.96 32.96
N SER A 320 7.28 -18.98 31.63
CA SER A 320 6.38 -18.19 30.79
C SER A 320 4.95 -18.75 30.82
N PRO A 321 3.91 -17.91 31.09
CA PRO A 321 2.52 -18.35 31.12
C PRO A 321 1.91 -18.58 29.72
N PHE A 322 2.54 -18.06 28.66
CA PHE A 322 2.10 -18.16 27.27
C PHE A 322 3.27 -18.00 26.29
N ASP A 323 3.05 -18.27 25.01
CA ASP A 323 4.04 -17.95 23.97
C ASP A 323 4.09 -16.43 23.75
N GLY A 324 5.28 -15.83 23.85
CA GLY A 324 5.44 -14.38 23.75
C GLY A 324 6.89 -13.91 23.86
N GLU A 325 7.07 -12.60 23.79
CA GLU A 325 8.36 -11.92 23.80
C GLU A 325 8.62 -11.25 25.15
N VAL A 326 9.88 -11.25 25.59
CA VAL A 326 10.35 -10.47 26.75
C VAL A 326 10.44 -8.99 26.35
N THR A 327 9.55 -8.16 26.87
CA THR A 327 9.56 -6.71 26.57
C THR A 327 10.37 -5.90 27.56
N SER A 328 10.52 -6.38 28.79
CA SER A 328 11.29 -5.69 29.84
C SER A 328 11.76 -6.67 30.90
N ILE A 329 12.97 -6.45 31.43
CA ILE A 329 13.53 -7.19 32.56
C ILE A 329 13.79 -6.20 33.70
N PHE A 330 13.23 -6.49 34.88
CA PHE A 330 13.29 -5.58 36.05
C PHE A 330 14.31 -6.00 37.10
N VAL A 331 14.94 -7.17 36.95
CA VAL A 331 15.83 -7.76 37.95
C VAL A 331 17.11 -8.31 37.33
N SER A 332 18.18 -8.34 38.11
CA SER A 332 19.49 -8.84 37.71
C SER A 332 19.79 -10.23 38.30
N ASN A 333 20.70 -10.97 37.68
CA ASN A 333 21.15 -12.25 38.22
C ASN A 333 21.87 -12.03 39.57
N GLY A 334 21.48 -12.79 40.60
CA GLY A 334 21.99 -12.63 41.97
C GLY A 334 21.28 -11.54 42.78
N GLU A 335 20.31 -10.82 42.21
CA GLU A 335 19.55 -9.79 42.94
C GLU A 335 18.59 -10.43 43.97
N TYR A 336 18.48 -9.82 45.15
CA TYR A 336 17.46 -10.19 46.12
C TYR A 336 16.14 -9.49 45.81
N VAL A 337 15.06 -10.26 45.67
CA VAL A 337 13.71 -9.77 45.38
C VAL A 337 12.75 -10.09 46.51
N SER A 338 11.77 -9.22 46.73
CA SER A 338 10.67 -9.45 47.68
C SER A 338 9.44 -10.03 47.00
N ALA A 339 8.61 -10.79 47.72
CA ALA A 339 7.31 -11.25 47.20
C ALA A 339 6.47 -10.08 46.67
N GLY A 340 5.93 -10.23 45.46
CA GLY A 340 5.17 -9.20 44.73
C GLY A 340 6.03 -8.28 43.84
N GLN A 341 7.36 -8.30 43.96
CA GLN A 341 8.24 -7.47 43.13
C GLN A 341 8.17 -7.90 41.65
N PRO A 342 8.02 -6.96 40.70
CA PRO A 342 8.10 -7.25 39.26
C PRO A 342 9.44 -7.87 38.87
N LEU A 343 9.41 -8.91 38.05
CA LEU A 343 10.61 -9.60 37.57
C LEU A 343 10.81 -9.35 36.07
N ILE A 344 9.82 -9.71 35.26
CA ILE A 344 9.88 -9.68 33.80
C ILE A 344 8.51 -9.28 33.26
N LYS A 345 8.50 -8.48 32.19
CA LYS A 345 7.30 -8.18 31.41
C LYS A 345 7.33 -8.98 30.11
N LEU A 346 6.26 -9.73 29.86
CA LEU A 346 6.06 -10.49 28.63
C LEU A 346 4.91 -9.89 27.81
N ALA A 347 5.03 -9.90 26.49
CA ALA A 347 3.95 -9.56 25.58
C ALA A 347 3.64 -10.74 24.64
N ARG A 348 2.36 -11.08 24.50
CA ARG A 348 1.89 -11.97 23.45
C ARG A 348 1.89 -11.20 22.12
N LEU A 349 2.45 -11.82 21.08
CA LEU A 349 2.54 -11.22 19.75
C LEU A 349 1.37 -11.67 18.86
N SER A 350 0.13 -11.49 19.35
CA SER A 350 -1.06 -11.89 18.59
C SER A 350 -1.70 -10.72 17.84
N THR A 351 -1.77 -9.57 18.50
CA THR A 351 -2.39 -8.37 17.95
C THR A 351 -1.61 -7.12 18.35
N GLN A 352 -1.70 -6.08 17.52
CA GLN A 352 -1.21 -4.75 17.82
C GLN A 352 -2.37 -3.76 17.77
N LYS A 353 -2.22 -2.65 18.49
CA LYS A 353 -3.18 -1.55 18.48
C LYS A 353 -2.56 -0.33 17.84
N ILE A 354 -3.33 0.40 17.05
CA ILE A 354 -2.96 1.73 16.58
C ILE A 354 -3.81 2.73 17.36
N GLN A 355 -3.17 3.51 18.22
CA GLN A 355 -3.84 4.61 18.91
C GLN A 355 -3.63 5.90 18.12
N CYS A 356 -4.72 6.49 17.65
CA CYS A 356 -4.73 7.73 16.91
C CYS A 356 -5.57 8.80 17.62
N TYR A 357 -5.39 10.07 17.24
CA TYR A 357 -5.98 11.21 17.94
C TYR A 357 -6.65 12.15 16.95
N VAL A 358 -7.97 12.29 17.07
CA VAL A 358 -8.81 13.04 16.15
C VAL A 358 -9.17 14.41 16.73
N GLN A 359 -9.18 15.44 15.88
CA GLN A 359 -9.59 16.79 16.28
C GLN A 359 -11.09 16.85 16.63
N PRO A 360 -11.50 17.59 17.67
CA PRO A 360 -12.91 17.71 18.08
C PRO A 360 -13.87 18.23 17.00
N LYS A 361 -13.37 18.94 15.98
CA LYS A 361 -14.19 19.39 14.86
C LYS A 361 -14.90 18.26 14.10
N TYR A 362 -14.38 17.03 14.22
CA TYR A 362 -14.94 15.83 13.58
C TYR A 362 -15.91 15.04 14.47
N ILE A 363 -16.37 15.62 15.60
CA ILE A 363 -17.18 14.91 16.59
C ILE A 363 -18.50 14.36 16.02
N LYS A 364 -19.06 14.99 14.99
CA LYS A 364 -20.31 14.55 14.35
C LYS A 364 -20.11 13.31 13.48
N GLU A 365 -18.89 13.14 12.97
CA GLU A 365 -18.49 12.10 12.03
C GLU A 365 -17.91 10.87 12.73
N LEU A 366 -17.42 11.04 13.97
CA LEU A 366 -16.84 9.96 14.78
C LEU A 366 -17.76 8.73 14.90
N GLY A 367 -19.08 8.94 15.00
CA GLY A 367 -20.06 7.84 15.06
C GLY A 367 -20.23 7.08 13.74
N ASN A 368 -19.76 7.65 12.63
CA ASN A 368 -19.90 7.08 11.29
C ASN A 368 -18.61 6.41 10.78
N ILE A 369 -17.53 6.45 11.56
CA ILE A 369 -16.29 5.73 11.25
C ILE A 369 -16.62 4.23 11.23
N ASN A 370 -16.37 3.60 10.09
CA ASN A 370 -16.67 2.18 9.89
C ASN A 370 -15.45 1.35 9.44
N ASP A 371 -14.45 2.01 8.86
CA ASP A 371 -13.24 1.34 8.37
C ASP A 371 -12.07 2.34 8.41
N ALA A 372 -10.86 1.88 8.11
CA ALA A 372 -9.69 2.73 7.99
C ALA A 372 -8.71 2.22 6.93
N ASN A 373 -8.02 3.16 6.27
CA ASN A 373 -6.80 2.84 5.53
C ASN A 373 -5.59 3.28 6.36
N ILE A 374 -4.56 2.44 6.41
CA ILE A 374 -3.40 2.60 7.28
C ILE A 374 -2.14 2.49 6.43
N ARG A 375 -1.25 3.48 6.53
CA ARG A 375 0.10 3.42 5.97
C ARG A 375 1.11 3.56 7.10
N ILE A 376 1.78 2.46 7.42
CA ILE A 376 2.86 2.44 8.43
C ILE A 376 4.06 3.19 7.86
N ALA A 377 4.76 3.97 8.69
CA ALA A 377 5.98 4.64 8.27
C ALA A 377 7.02 3.62 7.74
N GLY A 378 7.75 4.01 6.70
CA GLY A 378 8.64 3.11 5.96
C GLY A 378 7.95 2.17 4.95
N SER A 379 6.63 2.01 4.99
CA SER A 379 5.89 1.26 3.97
C SER A 379 5.41 2.16 2.83
N SER A 380 5.62 1.72 1.59
CA SER A 380 5.01 2.32 0.40
C SER A 380 3.55 1.89 0.19
N LYS A 381 3.08 0.86 0.93
CA LYS A 381 1.75 0.28 0.77
C LYS A 381 0.79 0.81 1.83
N THR A 382 -0.37 1.27 1.37
CA THR A 382 -1.53 1.55 2.21
C THR A 382 -2.37 0.29 2.36
N LEU A 383 -2.63 -0.14 3.59
CA LEU A 383 -3.40 -1.32 3.94
C LEU A 383 -4.82 -0.91 4.37
N ASN A 384 -5.83 -1.64 3.92
CA ASN A 384 -7.19 -1.45 4.42
C ASN A 384 -7.39 -2.31 5.69
N LEU A 385 -7.90 -1.70 6.76
CA LEU A 385 -8.03 -2.27 8.08
C LEU A 385 -8.85 -3.57 8.07
N HIS A 386 -10.04 -3.54 7.46
CA HIS A 386 -10.88 -4.74 7.36
C HIS A 386 -10.22 -5.86 6.54
N LYS A 387 -9.58 -5.52 5.41
CA LYS A 387 -8.91 -6.52 4.54
C LYS A 387 -7.75 -7.23 5.22
N ILE A 388 -7.07 -6.59 6.17
CA ILE A 388 -6.02 -7.22 6.97
C ILE A 388 -6.57 -7.90 8.23
N GLY A 389 -7.90 -8.07 8.38
CA GLY A 389 -8.49 -8.69 9.58
C GLY A 389 -8.45 -7.81 10.82
N GLY A 390 -8.17 -6.51 10.66
CA GLY A 390 -8.23 -5.53 11.73
C GLY A 390 -9.63 -4.96 11.93
N ARG A 391 -9.81 -4.21 13.02
CA ARG A 391 -11.09 -3.59 13.41
C ARG A 391 -10.91 -2.33 14.24
N ILE A 392 -11.94 -1.49 14.23
CA ILE A 392 -12.02 -0.35 15.15
C ILE A 392 -12.43 -0.89 16.53
N VAL A 393 -11.60 -0.68 17.54
CA VAL A 393 -11.85 -1.15 18.91
C VAL A 393 -12.66 -0.13 19.70
N SER A 394 -12.29 1.15 19.58
CA SER A 394 -12.96 2.21 20.32
C SER A 394 -12.81 3.56 19.63
N VAL A 395 -13.86 4.37 19.79
CA VAL A 395 -13.88 5.79 19.44
C VAL A 395 -14.21 6.53 20.72
N GLY A 396 -13.24 7.28 21.23
CA GLY A 396 -13.37 8.04 22.47
C GLY A 396 -14.50 9.07 22.39
N ARG A 397 -15.06 9.42 23.56
CA ARG A 397 -16.08 10.47 23.69
C ARG A 397 -15.70 11.56 24.69
N THR A 398 -14.52 11.45 25.27
CA THR A 398 -14.04 12.35 26.31
C THR A 398 -12.80 13.08 25.81
N ILE A 399 -12.80 14.38 25.98
CA ILE A 399 -11.63 15.24 25.76
C ILE A 399 -11.02 15.49 27.14
N THR A 400 -9.73 15.22 27.32
CA THR A 400 -9.06 15.47 28.60
C THR A 400 -8.43 16.85 28.60
N SER A 401 -8.22 17.43 29.79
CA SER A 401 -7.54 18.74 29.91
C SER A 401 -6.08 18.70 29.41
N ALA A 402 -5.45 17.53 29.46
CA ALA A 402 -4.09 17.32 28.97
C ALA A 402 -4.02 17.09 27.45
N ASN A 403 -5.09 16.60 26.84
CA ASN A 403 -5.12 16.31 25.40
C ASN A 403 -6.49 16.68 24.83
N HIS A 404 -6.53 17.80 24.09
CA HIS A 404 -7.73 18.31 23.43
C HIS A 404 -8.15 17.49 22.18
N LEU A 405 -7.67 16.26 22.05
CA LEU A 405 -7.94 15.35 20.95
C LEU A 405 -8.72 14.14 21.44
N ILE A 406 -9.53 13.58 20.54
CA ILE A 406 -10.37 12.42 20.81
C ILE A 406 -9.61 11.16 20.40
N PRO A 407 -9.33 10.22 21.32
CA PRO A 407 -8.60 9.01 20.99
C PRO A 407 -9.47 8.04 20.19
N VAL A 408 -8.90 7.45 19.14
CA VAL A 408 -9.50 6.35 18.38
C VAL A 408 -8.50 5.19 18.37
N THR A 409 -8.97 4.00 18.76
CA THR A 409 -8.13 2.80 18.85
C THR A 409 -8.53 1.81 17.78
N LEU A 410 -7.57 1.42 16.95
CA LEU A 410 -7.70 0.35 15.97
C LEU A 410 -6.92 -0.87 16.46
N GLU A 411 -7.35 -2.06 16.09
CA GLU A 411 -6.62 -3.32 16.29
C GLU A 411 -6.27 -3.90 14.93
N ILE A 412 -5.03 -4.34 14.80
CA ILE A 412 -4.48 -4.99 13.61
C ILE A 412 -3.83 -6.31 14.04
N PRO A 413 -3.71 -7.32 13.15
CA PRO A 413 -2.90 -8.49 13.43
C PRO A 413 -1.45 -8.09 13.67
N TYR A 414 -0.76 -8.87 14.50
CA TYR A 414 0.68 -8.69 14.69
C TYR A 414 1.43 -8.87 13.36
N THR A 415 2.37 -7.96 13.10
CA THR A 415 3.25 -8.02 11.93
C THR A 415 4.69 -7.88 12.40
N GLU A 416 5.53 -8.87 12.12
CA GLU A 416 6.94 -8.91 12.59
C GLU A 416 7.76 -7.68 12.18
N ASN A 417 7.48 -7.11 11.00
CA ASN A 417 8.20 -5.95 10.47
C ASN A 417 7.64 -4.60 10.96
N VAL A 418 6.76 -4.59 11.96
CA VAL A 418 6.15 -3.37 12.51
C VAL A 418 6.44 -3.30 14.01
N PRO A 419 7.52 -2.60 14.41
CA PRO A 419 7.85 -2.42 15.81
C PRO A 419 6.73 -1.69 16.57
N ASN A 420 6.60 -2.03 17.86
CA ASN A 420 5.80 -1.20 18.75
C ASN A 420 6.46 0.18 18.91
N GLY A 421 5.65 1.23 18.92
CA GLY A 421 6.11 2.63 18.93
C GLY A 421 6.15 3.28 17.55
N GLU A 422 6.08 2.49 16.47
CA GLU A 422 6.09 3.00 15.10
C GLU A 422 4.91 3.95 14.82
N ILE A 423 5.12 4.92 13.93
CA ILE A 423 4.08 5.87 13.53
C ILE A 423 3.36 5.33 12.29
N ALA A 424 2.03 5.41 12.31
CA ALA A 424 1.19 5.10 11.17
C ALA A 424 0.40 6.33 10.75
N GLU A 425 0.30 6.57 9.45
CA GLU A 425 -0.70 7.46 8.88
C GLU A 425 -2.02 6.69 8.77
N VAL A 426 -3.09 7.27 9.30
CA VAL A 426 -4.41 6.63 9.39
C VAL A 426 -5.45 7.53 8.71
N TYR A 427 -6.23 6.92 7.83
CA TYR A 427 -7.34 7.53 7.11
C TYR A 427 -8.63 6.85 7.58
N LEU A 428 -9.32 7.46 8.53
CA LEU A 428 -10.56 6.92 9.08
C LEU A 428 -11.71 7.18 8.09
N LEU A 429 -12.36 6.12 7.63
CA LEU A 429 -13.38 6.14 6.58
C LEU A 429 -14.77 6.23 7.21
N CYS A 430 -15.50 7.30 6.89
CA CYS A 430 -16.82 7.59 7.45
C CYS A 430 -17.95 7.30 6.46
N LYS A 431 -19.13 6.92 6.96
CA LYS A 431 -20.38 6.81 6.18
C LYS A 431 -21.28 8.07 6.35
N PRO A 432 -22.23 8.32 5.45
CA PRO A 432 -22.44 7.64 4.16
C PRO A 432 -21.39 8.05 3.12
N ALA A 433 -21.14 7.17 2.16
CA ALA A 433 -20.32 7.47 0.99
C ALA A 433 -21.13 8.23 -0.07
N LYS A 434 -20.48 9.13 -0.82
CA LYS A 434 -21.04 9.80 -1.99
C LYS A 434 -20.29 9.32 -3.24
N ASN A 435 -20.95 9.34 -4.39
CA ASN A 435 -20.26 9.05 -5.65
C ASN A 435 -19.41 10.25 -6.05
N LEU A 436 -18.09 10.12 -5.89
CA LEU A 436 -17.11 11.16 -6.20
C LEU A 436 -16.20 10.68 -7.32
N LEU A 437 -15.81 11.60 -8.21
CA LEU A 437 -14.79 11.31 -9.21
C LEU A 437 -13.45 11.16 -8.49
N THR A 438 -12.82 9.99 -8.60
CA THR A 438 -11.58 9.71 -7.87
C THR A 438 -10.55 9.06 -8.79
N VAL A 439 -9.28 9.35 -8.54
CA VAL A 439 -8.16 8.68 -9.18
C VAL A 439 -7.31 7.95 -8.14
N PRO A 440 -6.62 6.85 -8.50
CA PRO A 440 -5.59 6.28 -7.64
C PRO A 440 -4.54 7.34 -7.31
N LYS A 441 -4.02 7.34 -6.08
CA LYS A 441 -2.97 8.28 -5.67
C LYS A 441 -1.70 8.14 -6.54
N THR A 442 -1.43 6.95 -7.06
CA THR A 442 -0.31 6.66 -7.97
C THR A 442 -0.44 7.32 -9.35
N ALA A 443 -1.64 7.77 -9.74
CA ALA A 443 -1.87 8.53 -10.97
C ALA A 443 -1.44 9.99 -10.88
N LEU A 444 -1.24 10.50 -9.66
CA LEU A 444 -0.96 11.90 -9.41
C LEU A 444 0.54 12.19 -9.53
N LEU A 445 0.86 13.21 -10.30
CA LEU A 445 2.18 13.81 -10.39
C LEU A 445 2.15 15.17 -9.70
N GLU A 446 3.13 15.45 -8.85
CA GLU A 446 3.26 16.74 -8.17
C GLU A 446 4.39 17.55 -8.81
N ALA A 447 4.15 18.83 -9.08
CA ALA A 447 5.18 19.77 -9.47
C ALA A 447 4.85 21.16 -8.91
N GLN A 448 5.77 21.72 -8.13
CA GLN A 448 5.66 23.08 -7.55
C GLN A 448 4.34 23.30 -6.75
N GLY A 449 3.86 22.26 -6.06
CA GLY A 449 2.62 22.33 -5.26
C GLY A 449 1.33 22.15 -6.07
N ASN A 450 1.42 22.03 -7.40
CA ASN A 450 0.28 21.70 -8.27
C ASN A 450 0.28 20.20 -8.59
N TYR A 451 -0.92 19.65 -8.76
CA TYR A 451 -1.14 18.24 -9.06
C TYR A 451 -1.61 18.05 -10.49
N PHE A 452 -1.07 17.03 -11.14
CA PHE A 452 -1.33 16.70 -12.54
C PHE A 452 -1.61 15.22 -12.71
N VAL A 453 -2.34 14.90 -13.76
CA VAL A 453 -2.54 13.54 -14.26
C VAL A 453 -2.19 13.49 -15.74
N MET A 454 -1.81 12.30 -16.23
CA MET A 454 -1.67 12.05 -17.66
C MET A 454 -2.97 11.44 -18.17
N VAL A 455 -3.69 12.19 -18.99
CA VAL A 455 -4.94 11.77 -19.60
C VAL A 455 -4.64 11.13 -20.94
N GLN A 456 -5.14 9.92 -21.15
CA GLN A 456 -5.00 9.20 -22.40
C GLN A 456 -6.06 9.73 -23.39
N HIS A 457 -5.61 10.34 -24.49
CA HIS A 457 -6.46 10.82 -25.57
C HIS A 457 -6.64 9.75 -26.65
N SER A 458 -5.53 9.14 -27.06
CA SER A 458 -5.50 7.93 -27.90
C SER A 458 -4.63 6.86 -27.21
N PRO A 459 -4.57 5.62 -27.73
CA PRO A 459 -3.74 4.55 -27.17
C PRO A 459 -2.28 4.91 -26.90
N GLU A 460 -1.71 5.84 -27.68
CA GLU A 460 -0.31 6.29 -27.58
C GLU A 460 -0.17 7.79 -27.34
N THR A 461 -1.26 8.57 -27.41
CA THR A 461 -1.22 10.02 -27.21
C THR A 461 -1.79 10.41 -25.84
N PHE A 462 -0.98 11.09 -25.04
CA PHE A 462 -1.32 11.53 -23.69
C PHE A 462 -1.26 13.04 -23.54
N VAL A 463 -2.11 13.61 -22.70
CA VAL A 463 -2.12 15.03 -22.38
C VAL A 463 -1.95 15.23 -20.89
N LYS A 464 -0.97 16.04 -20.51
CA LYS A 464 -0.79 16.46 -19.12
C LYS A 464 -1.90 17.42 -18.72
N ARG A 465 -2.63 17.10 -17.65
CA ARG A 465 -3.74 17.93 -17.17
C ARG A 465 -3.63 18.24 -15.69
N GLU A 466 -3.77 19.52 -15.35
CA GLU A 466 -3.83 19.95 -13.95
C GLU A 466 -5.17 19.55 -13.33
N VAL A 467 -5.11 19.06 -12.09
CA VAL A 467 -6.29 18.64 -11.33
C VAL A 467 -6.33 19.31 -9.96
N LYS A 468 -7.53 19.69 -9.54
CA LYS A 468 -7.78 20.13 -8.17
C LYS A 468 -8.22 18.94 -7.34
N LEU A 469 -7.53 18.70 -6.24
CA LEU A 469 -7.76 17.55 -5.38
C LEU A 469 -8.67 17.90 -4.21
N GLY A 470 -9.46 16.91 -3.78
CA GLY A 470 -10.32 16.97 -2.61
C GLY A 470 -9.85 16.01 -1.52
N ILE A 471 -10.78 15.24 -0.96
CA ILE A 471 -10.47 14.26 0.08
C ILE A 471 -9.61 13.09 -0.44
N SER A 472 -8.73 12.57 0.41
CA SER A 472 -7.95 11.36 0.11
C SER A 472 -8.11 10.35 1.24
N ASP A 473 -8.29 9.07 0.86
CA ASP A 473 -8.28 7.92 1.77
C ASP A 473 -6.91 7.23 1.84
N GLY A 474 -5.86 7.84 1.29
CA GLY A 474 -4.52 7.28 1.23
C GLY A 474 -4.29 6.24 0.11
N VAL A 475 -5.34 5.82 -0.61
CA VAL A 475 -5.28 4.93 -1.77
C VAL A 475 -5.76 5.65 -3.02
N ARG A 476 -6.89 6.35 -2.91
CA ARG A 476 -7.52 7.19 -3.93
C ARG A 476 -7.64 8.62 -3.43
N VAL A 477 -7.82 9.52 -4.39
CA VAL A 477 -8.00 10.95 -4.15
C VAL A 477 -9.16 11.44 -4.99
N GLU A 478 -10.05 12.21 -4.37
CA GLU A 478 -11.12 12.94 -5.05
C GLU A 478 -10.53 13.99 -5.99
N VAL A 479 -11.11 14.10 -7.18
CA VAL A 479 -10.80 15.13 -8.17
C VAL A 479 -11.99 16.07 -8.26
N LEU A 480 -11.80 17.31 -7.82
CA LEU A 480 -12.82 18.36 -7.81
C LEU A 480 -12.98 19.02 -9.18
N SER A 481 -11.89 19.12 -9.95
CA SER A 481 -11.90 19.66 -11.31
C SER A 481 -10.69 19.18 -12.11
N GLY A 482 -10.79 19.23 -13.43
CA GLY A 482 -9.72 18.87 -14.36
C GLY A 482 -9.89 17.48 -14.99
N LEU A 483 -10.91 16.71 -14.62
CA LEU A 483 -11.26 15.45 -15.28
C LEU A 483 -12.76 15.34 -15.49
N LYS A 484 -13.15 14.62 -16.53
CA LYS A 484 -14.54 14.24 -16.83
C LYS A 484 -14.72 12.73 -16.59
N PRO A 485 -15.93 12.29 -16.19
CA PRO A 485 -16.25 10.86 -16.13
C PRO A 485 -15.98 10.17 -17.47
N GLY A 486 -15.42 8.95 -17.42
CA GLY A 486 -15.10 8.15 -18.59
C GLY A 486 -13.70 8.40 -19.18
N GLU A 487 -13.06 9.53 -18.87
CA GLU A 487 -11.68 9.79 -19.33
C GLU A 487 -10.71 8.75 -18.75
N ARG A 488 -9.73 8.34 -19.55
CA ARG A 488 -8.72 7.38 -19.12
C ARG A 488 -7.49 8.13 -18.61
N VAL A 489 -6.97 7.71 -17.46
CA VAL A 489 -5.74 8.30 -16.88
C VAL A 489 -4.70 7.23 -16.62
N VAL A 490 -3.43 7.61 -16.73
CA VAL A 490 -2.29 6.76 -16.37
C VAL A 490 -2.23 6.60 -14.86
N THR A 491 -2.35 5.36 -14.38
CA THR A 491 -2.38 4.99 -12.96
C THR A 491 -1.06 4.41 -12.46
N ARG A 492 -0.25 3.84 -13.37
CA ARG A 492 1.13 3.39 -13.13
C ARG A 492 1.98 3.82 -14.31
N GLY A 493 3.21 4.24 -14.04
CA GLY A 493 4.14 4.70 -15.06
C GLY A 493 3.92 6.13 -15.58
N ALA A 494 3.08 6.95 -14.92
CA ALA A 494 2.84 8.34 -15.31
C ALA A 494 4.12 9.19 -15.38
N ILE A 495 5.14 8.85 -14.60
CA ILE A 495 6.46 9.50 -14.65
C ILE A 495 7.19 9.22 -15.96
N TYR A 496 7.06 8.01 -16.54
CA TYR A 496 7.70 7.66 -17.80
C TYR A 496 7.07 8.43 -18.97
N VAL A 497 5.74 8.55 -18.98
CA VAL A 497 5.03 9.43 -19.93
C VAL A 497 5.51 10.88 -19.80
N LYS A 498 5.66 11.38 -18.56
CA LYS A 498 6.19 12.74 -18.35
C LYS A 498 7.61 12.90 -18.89
N MET A 499 8.46 11.88 -18.75
CA MET A 499 9.83 11.91 -19.25
C MET A 499 9.89 11.91 -20.78
N ALA A 500 9.00 11.18 -21.45
CA ALA A 500 8.88 11.15 -22.91
C ALA A 500 8.72 12.57 -23.50
N GLN A 501 7.96 13.44 -22.81
CA GLN A 501 7.79 14.85 -23.18
C GLN A 501 9.10 15.65 -23.17
N SER A 502 10.05 15.32 -22.30
CA SER A 502 11.31 16.07 -22.13
C SER A 502 12.48 15.49 -22.92
N SER A 503 12.41 14.21 -23.30
CA SER A 503 13.45 13.56 -24.10
C SER A 503 13.49 14.06 -25.55
N GLY A 504 12.46 14.76 -26.03
CA GLY A 504 12.45 15.32 -27.38
C GLY A 504 12.71 14.29 -28.48
N ALA A 505 12.56 13.00 -28.18
CA ALA A 505 12.71 11.92 -29.14
C ALA A 505 11.43 11.87 -29.98
N LEU A 506 11.32 12.84 -30.89
CA LEU A 506 11.03 12.52 -32.28
C LEU A 506 12.04 11.45 -32.67
N ASP A 507 11.67 10.19 -32.44
CA ASP A 507 12.16 9.18 -33.34
C ASP A 507 11.34 9.38 -34.61
N ALA A 508 11.90 10.11 -35.57
CA ALA A 508 11.35 10.25 -36.92
C ALA A 508 11.24 8.89 -37.64
N HIS A 509 11.55 7.77 -36.98
CA HIS A 509 11.38 6.41 -37.48
C HIS A 509 10.42 5.56 -36.65
N SER A 510 9.84 6.04 -35.54
CA SER A 510 8.86 5.27 -34.75
C SER A 510 7.47 5.23 -35.40
N GLY A 511 7.23 6.02 -36.45
CA GLY A 511 6.05 5.95 -37.32
C GLY A 511 6.32 5.31 -38.68
N HIS A 512 7.58 4.94 -38.99
CA HIS A 512 7.84 4.25 -40.24
C HIS A 512 7.60 2.76 -40.06
N ILE A 513 6.74 2.25 -40.91
CA ILE A 513 6.67 0.83 -41.10
C ILE A 513 7.96 0.42 -41.82
N HIS A 514 8.75 -0.42 -41.15
CA HIS A 514 10.09 -0.82 -41.59
C HIS A 514 10.08 -2.08 -42.45
#